data_AF-A0AAU6WRE0-F1
#
_entry.id   AF-A0AAU6WRE0-F1
#
_cell.length_a   1.000
_cell.length_b   1.000
_cell.length_c   1.000
_cell.angle_alpha   90.00
_cell.angle_beta   90.00
_cell.angle_gamma   90.00
#
_symmetry.space_group_name_H-M   'P 1'
#
loop_
_entity.id
_entity.type
_entity.pdbx_description
1 polymer ?
#
loop_
_entity_poly.entity_id
_entity_poly.type
_entity_poly.pdbx_seq_one_letter_code
_entity_poly.pdbx_strand_id
1 'polypeptide(L)'
;MRRKHQQKVTGIVVNEKLNVERAKLRKFRALLHNIEINGWQDQTWGRADHLIHAVEGYINFVHMVNPSKASAFKEKLKTIITRHGVPFVEVNEIIPEVLEPAENTETERKIIVIKEEKADWWNIF
;
A
#
# COMPACT_ATOMS: atom_id res chain seq x y z
N MET A 1 -2.48 23.56 21.47
CA MET A 1 -3.33 22.44 20.99
C MET A 1 -4.48 22.24 21.97
N ARG A 2 -5.75 22.24 21.54
CA ARG A 2 -6.89 22.11 22.49
C ARG A 2 -7.16 20.63 22.83
N ARG A 3 -7.24 20.32 24.14
CA ARG A 3 -7.44 18.94 24.66
C ARG A 3 -8.71 18.25 24.16
N LYS A 4 -9.79 18.99 23.87
CA LYS A 4 -11.09 18.43 23.46
C LYS A 4 -11.22 18.13 21.95
N HIS A 5 -10.31 18.59 21.11
CA HIS A 5 -10.37 18.32 19.67
C HIS A 5 -9.61 17.04 19.32
N GLN A 6 -10.07 16.35 18.28
CA GLN A 6 -9.37 15.19 17.73
C GLN A 6 -8.03 15.65 17.12
N GLN A 7 -6.95 15.02 17.56
CA GLN A 7 -5.60 15.22 17.07
C GLN A 7 -5.26 14.07 16.13
N LYS A 8 -4.82 14.40 14.92
CA LYS A 8 -4.47 13.41 13.90
C LYS A 8 -3.02 13.65 13.46
N VAL A 9 -2.24 12.57 13.43
CA VAL A 9 -0.90 12.53 12.82
C VAL A 9 -0.94 11.43 11.78
N THR A 10 -0.61 11.77 10.53
CA THR A 10 -0.57 10.80 9.39
C THR A 10 -1.83 9.91 9.29
N GLY A 11 -3.00 10.45 9.63
CA GLY A 11 -4.28 9.73 9.60
C GLY A 11 -4.61 8.89 10.84
N ILE A 12 -3.74 8.85 11.86
CA ILE A 12 -3.95 8.15 13.12
C ILE A 12 -4.32 9.15 14.23
N VAL A 13 -5.24 8.76 15.10
CA VAL A 13 -5.69 9.56 16.25
C VAL A 13 -4.74 9.36 17.41
N VAL A 14 -4.27 10.46 18.02
CA VAL A 14 -3.20 10.44 19.03
C VAL A 14 -3.57 11.06 20.37
N ASN A 15 -4.82 11.46 20.59
CA ASN A 15 -5.25 12.21 21.79
C ASN A 15 -4.82 11.60 23.14
N GLU A 16 -4.97 10.28 23.28
CA GLU A 16 -4.69 9.55 24.52
C GLU A 16 -3.92 8.28 24.21
N LYS A 17 -4.44 7.51 23.23
CA LYS A 17 -3.82 6.30 22.72
C LYS A 17 -3.92 6.26 21.20
N LEU A 18 -2.97 5.55 20.59
CA LEU A 18 -2.97 5.31 19.16
C LEU A 18 -4.28 4.62 18.75
N ASN A 19 -5.03 5.22 17.85
CA ASN A 19 -6.31 4.67 17.41
C ASN A 19 -6.67 5.13 16.00
N VAL A 20 -7.49 4.33 15.33
CA VAL A 20 -8.05 4.71 14.03
C VAL A 20 -9.28 5.60 14.23
N GLU A 21 -9.54 6.48 13.26
CA GLU A 21 -10.68 7.38 13.30
C GLU A 21 -12.02 6.62 13.41
N ARG A 22 -12.81 6.99 14.43
CA ARG A 22 -14.11 6.36 14.73
C ARG A 22 -15.10 6.43 13.56
N ALA A 23 -15.11 7.54 12.82
CA ALA A 23 -15.97 7.70 11.65
C ALA A 23 -15.63 6.68 10.54
N LYS A 24 -14.33 6.49 10.23
CA LYS A 24 -13.89 5.49 9.25
C LYS A 24 -14.20 4.07 9.71
N LEU A 25 -13.95 3.74 10.98
CA LEU A 25 -14.29 2.42 11.54
C LEU A 25 -15.79 2.11 11.45
N ARG A 26 -16.66 3.11 11.69
CA ARG A 26 -18.12 2.92 11.54
C ARG A 26 -18.51 2.61 10.10
N LYS A 27 -17.98 3.36 9.13
CA LYS A 27 -18.20 3.11 7.69
C LYS A 27 -17.69 1.72 7.27
N PHE A 28 -16.51 1.35 7.74
CA PHE A 28 -15.92 0.04 7.44
C PHE A 28 -16.76 -1.12 7.99
N ARG A 29 -17.26 -1.00 9.23
CA ARG A 29 -18.15 -2.00 9.82
C ARG A 29 -19.47 -2.14 9.05
N ALA A 30 -20.02 -1.02 8.57
CA ALA A 30 -21.22 -1.03 7.73
C ALA A 30 -20.94 -1.73 6.38
N LEU A 31 -19.80 -1.45 5.76
CA LEU A 31 -19.37 -2.13 4.54
C LEU A 31 -19.27 -3.65 4.73
N LEU A 32 -18.57 -4.12 5.77
CA LEU A 32 -18.48 -5.57 6.04
C LEU A 32 -19.85 -6.21 6.26
N HIS A 33 -20.77 -5.51 6.93
CA HIS A 33 -22.13 -5.99 7.13
C HIS A 33 -22.93 -6.03 5.82
N ASN A 34 -22.79 -5.02 4.97
CA ASN A 34 -23.45 -5.00 3.66
C ASN A 34 -22.94 -6.12 2.76
N ILE A 35 -21.63 -6.35 2.73
CA ILE A 35 -21.03 -7.46 1.98
C ILE A 35 -21.54 -8.80 2.52
N GLU A 36 -21.66 -8.92 3.84
CA GLU A 36 -22.16 -10.14 4.47
C GLU A 36 -23.62 -10.48 4.07
N ILE A 37 -24.46 -9.49 3.81
CA ILE A 37 -25.88 -9.69 3.43
C ILE A 37 -26.05 -9.76 1.91
N ASN A 38 -25.51 -8.78 1.18
CA ASN A 38 -25.77 -8.58 -0.24
C ASN A 38 -24.74 -9.25 -1.16
N GLY A 39 -23.62 -9.71 -0.61
CA GLY A 39 -22.48 -10.18 -1.41
C GLY A 39 -21.52 -9.05 -1.80
N TRP A 40 -20.58 -9.35 -2.70
CA TRP A 40 -19.50 -8.44 -3.08
C TRP A 40 -19.91 -7.37 -4.11
N GLN A 41 -21.04 -7.58 -4.78
CA GLN A 41 -21.55 -6.72 -5.85
C GLN A 41 -22.00 -5.35 -5.32
N ASP A 42 -21.77 -4.31 -6.12
CA ASP A 42 -22.17 -2.91 -5.85
C ASP A 42 -21.61 -2.29 -4.55
N GLN A 43 -20.62 -2.94 -3.92
CA GLN A 43 -19.93 -2.39 -2.75
C GLN A 43 -18.62 -1.72 -3.20
N THR A 44 -18.28 -0.59 -2.55
CA THR A 44 -17.05 0.15 -2.84
C THR A 44 -16.38 0.59 -1.54
N TRP A 45 -15.05 0.57 -1.53
CA TRP A 45 -14.26 1.07 -0.41
C TRP A 45 -13.18 2.03 -0.90
N GLY A 46 -13.42 3.32 -0.72
CA GLY A 46 -12.51 4.35 -1.21
C GLY A 46 -12.51 4.42 -2.73
N ARG A 47 -11.31 4.36 -3.33
CA ARG A 47 -11.08 4.38 -4.79
C ARG A 47 -10.39 3.09 -5.25
N ALA A 48 -10.63 1.99 -4.55
CA ALA A 48 -9.97 0.73 -4.88
C ALA A 48 -10.68 0.02 -6.03
N ASP A 49 -9.90 -0.45 -6.98
CA ASP A 49 -10.39 -1.26 -8.11
C ASP A 49 -10.79 -2.66 -7.64
N HIS A 50 -9.97 -3.26 -6.76
CA HIS A 50 -10.24 -4.57 -6.19
C HIS A 50 -10.67 -4.46 -4.72
N LEU A 51 -11.97 -4.63 -4.48
CA LEU A 51 -12.57 -4.45 -3.17
C LEU A 51 -11.98 -5.40 -2.11
N ILE A 52 -11.77 -6.68 -2.45
CA ILE A 52 -11.24 -7.68 -1.50
C ILE A 52 -9.89 -7.26 -0.94
N HIS A 53 -8.95 -6.83 -1.79
CA HIS A 53 -7.62 -6.38 -1.39
C HIS A 53 -7.67 -5.09 -0.58
N ALA A 54 -8.60 -4.19 -0.91
CA ALA A 54 -8.79 -2.95 -0.17
C ALA A 54 -9.29 -3.21 1.27
N VAL A 55 -10.20 -4.16 1.42
CA VAL A 55 -10.73 -4.60 2.73
C VAL A 55 -9.62 -5.24 3.55
N GLU A 56 -8.88 -6.18 2.95
CA GLU A 56 -7.78 -6.87 3.62
C GLU A 56 -6.65 -5.91 4.04
N GLY A 57 -6.25 -5.02 3.13
CA GLY A 57 -5.25 -3.99 3.39
C GLY A 57 -5.68 -3.05 4.53
N TYR A 58 -6.95 -2.65 4.56
CA TYR A 58 -7.46 -1.83 5.65
C TYR A 58 -7.50 -2.57 6.99
N ILE A 59 -7.84 -3.86 7.01
CA ILE A 59 -7.76 -4.69 8.23
C ILE A 59 -6.32 -4.79 8.72
N ASN A 60 -5.35 -4.97 7.84
CA ASN A 60 -3.94 -5.02 8.18
C ASN A 60 -3.44 -3.67 8.75
N PHE A 61 -3.88 -2.55 8.18
CA PHE A 61 -3.63 -1.22 8.75
C PHE A 61 -4.22 -1.08 10.16
N VAL A 62 -5.47 -1.53 10.36
CA VAL A 62 -6.10 -1.50 11.69
C VAL A 62 -5.35 -2.42 12.66
N HIS A 63 -4.83 -3.58 12.21
CA HIS A 63 -4.08 -4.51 13.03
C HIS A 63 -2.79 -3.90 13.59
N MET A 64 -2.08 -3.12 12.77
CA MET A 64 -0.89 -2.38 13.19
C MET A 64 -1.18 -1.38 14.33
N VAL A 65 -2.37 -0.76 14.33
CA VAL A 65 -2.73 0.28 15.30
C VAL A 65 -3.48 -0.28 16.52
N ASN A 66 -4.37 -1.25 16.30
CA ASN A 66 -5.24 -1.85 17.30
C ASN A 66 -5.51 -3.32 16.94
N PRO A 67 -4.68 -4.25 17.44
CA PRO A 67 -4.79 -5.66 17.07
C PRO A 67 -6.11 -6.30 17.53
N SER A 68 -6.61 -5.93 18.72
CA SER A 68 -7.88 -6.45 19.26
C SER A 68 -9.07 -6.19 18.33
N LYS A 69 -9.20 -4.95 17.82
CA LYS A 69 -10.27 -4.63 16.85
C LYS A 69 -10.07 -5.31 15.51
N ALA A 70 -8.82 -5.44 15.07
CA ALA A 70 -8.52 -6.07 13.80
C ALA A 70 -8.85 -7.56 13.79
N SER A 71 -8.64 -8.27 14.90
CA SER A 71 -9.03 -9.68 15.02
C SER A 71 -10.52 -9.89 14.74
N ALA A 72 -11.38 -9.05 15.32
CA ALA A 72 -12.82 -9.11 15.07
C ALA A 72 -13.18 -8.88 13.59
N PHE A 73 -12.46 -7.99 12.90
CA PHE A 73 -12.67 -7.76 11.46
C PHE A 73 -12.12 -8.91 10.60
N LYS A 74 -10.98 -9.52 10.99
CA LYS A 74 -10.44 -10.70 10.32
C LYS A 74 -11.40 -11.88 10.40
N GLU A 75 -11.97 -12.13 11.57
CA GLU A 75 -12.99 -13.18 11.76
C GLU A 75 -14.22 -12.92 10.90
N LYS A 76 -14.72 -11.69 10.91
CA LYS A 76 -15.87 -11.32 10.07
C LYS A 76 -15.58 -11.48 8.58
N LEU A 77 -14.38 -11.10 8.12
CA LEU A 77 -13.97 -11.31 6.74
C LEU A 77 -13.92 -12.80 6.38
N LYS A 78 -13.39 -13.66 7.26
CA LYS A 78 -13.41 -15.11 7.04
C LYS A 78 -14.84 -15.64 6.86
N THR A 79 -15.77 -15.24 7.72
CA THR A 79 -17.19 -15.62 7.61
C THR A 79 -17.79 -15.19 6.27
N ILE A 80 -17.48 -13.98 5.81
CA ILE A 80 -17.94 -13.47 4.52
C ILE A 80 -17.39 -14.32 3.37
N ILE A 81 -16.09 -14.64 3.39
CA ILE A 81 -15.45 -15.46 2.35
C ILE A 81 -16.04 -16.87 2.33
N THR A 82 -16.30 -17.48 3.49
CA THR A 82 -16.96 -18.79 3.56
C THR A 82 -18.39 -18.75 2.99
N ARG A 83 -19.11 -17.64 3.17
CA ARG A 83 -20.51 -17.50 2.71
C ARG A 83 -20.62 -17.17 1.21
N HIS A 84 -19.84 -16.19 0.75
CA HIS A 84 -20.00 -15.59 -0.59
C HIS A 84 -18.85 -15.92 -1.55
N GLY A 85 -17.83 -16.64 -1.08
CA GLY A 85 -16.60 -16.87 -1.84
C GLY A 85 -15.72 -15.62 -1.95
N VAL A 86 -14.67 -15.72 -2.75
CA VAL A 86 -13.76 -14.62 -3.08
C VAL A 86 -14.23 -14.02 -4.40
N PRO A 87 -14.37 -12.69 -4.53
CA PRO A 87 -14.71 -12.07 -5.80
C PRO A 87 -13.58 -12.31 -6.80
N PHE A 88 -13.94 -12.49 -8.07
CA PHE A 88 -12.94 -12.61 -9.14
C PHE A 88 -12.16 -11.30 -9.26
N VAL A 89 -10.83 -11.42 -9.36
CA VAL A 89 -9.90 -10.31 -9.52
C VAL A 89 -9.10 -10.57 -10.79
N GLU A 90 -9.24 -9.69 -11.77
CA GLU A 90 -8.41 -9.70 -12.97
C GLU A 90 -6.99 -9.27 -12.60
N VAL A 91 -6.07 -10.24 -12.56
CA VAL A 91 -4.65 -9.96 -12.38
C VAL A 91 -4.09 -9.65 -13.77
N ASN A 92 -3.77 -8.40 -14.05
CA ASN A 92 -2.93 -8.07 -15.20
C ASN A 92 -1.52 -8.57 -14.88
N GLU A 93 -1.16 -9.74 -15.39
CA GLU A 93 0.21 -10.23 -15.34
C GLU A 93 1.10 -9.24 -16.10
N ILE A 94 1.86 -8.43 -15.36
CA ILE A 94 2.99 -7.71 -15.93
C ILE A 94 4.03 -8.79 -16.18
N ILE A 95 4.04 -9.36 -17.39
CA ILE A 95 5.17 -10.15 -17.87
C ILE A 95 6.35 -9.19 -17.78
N PRO A 96 7.39 -9.46 -16.94
CA PRO A 96 8.59 -8.66 -17.00
C PRO A 96 9.11 -8.82 -18.43
N GLU A 97 9.10 -7.73 -19.18
CA GLU A 97 9.79 -7.64 -20.46
C GLU A 97 11.20 -8.17 -20.20
N VAL A 98 11.50 -9.33 -20.78
CA VAL A 98 12.77 -10.00 -20.61
C VAL A 98 13.81 -8.96 -21.03
N LEU A 99 14.53 -8.40 -20.08
CA LEU A 99 15.69 -7.57 -20.35
C LEU A 99 16.70 -8.49 -21.00
N GLU A 100 16.64 -8.59 -22.34
CA GLU A 100 17.72 -9.15 -23.12
C GLU A 100 18.98 -8.39 -22.68
N PRO A 101 20.02 -9.09 -22.19
CA PRO A 101 21.25 -8.42 -21.84
C PRO A 101 21.75 -7.74 -23.11
N ALA A 102 21.89 -6.41 -23.07
CA ALA A 102 22.37 -5.62 -24.18
C ALA A 102 23.67 -6.25 -24.72
N GLU A 103 23.59 -6.86 -25.91
CA GLU A 103 24.79 -7.25 -26.65
C GLU A 103 25.56 -5.97 -26.94
N ASN A 104 26.70 -5.84 -26.27
CA ASN A 104 27.66 -4.78 -26.46
C ASN A 104 28.11 -4.78 -27.92
N THR A 105 27.55 -3.90 -28.73
CA THR A 105 28.18 -3.52 -30.00
C THR A 105 29.39 -2.67 -29.65
N GLU A 106 30.55 -3.33 -29.60
CA GLU A 106 31.87 -2.71 -29.55
C GLU A 106 32.01 -1.76 -30.76
N THR A 107 31.55 -0.53 -30.60
CA THR A 107 31.88 0.54 -31.54
C THR A 107 33.26 1.04 -31.14
N GLU A 108 34.26 0.58 -31.89
CA GLU A 108 35.66 0.98 -31.83
C GLU A 108 35.80 2.49 -31.55
N ARG A 109 36.11 2.85 -30.31
CA ARG A 109 36.45 4.23 -29.96
C ARG A 109 37.90 4.46 -30.35
N LYS A 110 38.12 5.14 -31.47
CA LYS A 110 39.42 5.72 -31.82
C LYS A 110 39.91 6.57 -30.64
N ILE A 111 41.04 6.16 -30.07
CA ILE A 111 41.72 6.87 -29.00
C ILE A 111 42.26 8.18 -29.56
N ILE A 112 41.70 9.31 -29.12
CA ILE A 112 42.35 10.61 -29.26
C ILE A 112 43.15 10.82 -27.96
N VAL A 113 44.48 10.71 -28.06
CA VAL A 113 45.39 11.03 -26.96
C VAL A 113 45.41 12.54 -26.77
N ILE A 114 44.78 13.02 -25.71
CA ILE A 114 44.96 14.40 -25.25
C ILE A 114 46.10 14.38 -24.23
N LYS A 115 47.18 15.10 -24.52
CA LYS A 115 48.31 15.32 -23.61
C LYS A 115 47.82 16.10 -22.38
N GLU A 116 48.02 15.52 -21.21
CA GLU A 116 47.67 16.08 -19.91
C GLU A 116 48.79 17.04 -19.47
N GLU A 117 48.54 18.35 -19.50
CA GLU A 117 49.39 19.30 -18.78
C GLU A 117 49.00 19.26 -17.30
N LYS A 118 49.97 18.79 -16.51
CA LYS A 118 49.89 18.52 -15.07
C LYS A 118 49.57 19.80 -14.29
N ALA A 119 48.39 19.85 -13.68
CA ALA A 119 48.12 20.71 -12.54
C ALA A 119 47.70 19.81 -11.36
N ASP A 120 48.66 19.56 -10.46
CA ASP A 120 48.50 18.70 -9.29
C ASP A 120 47.49 19.32 -8.30
N TRP A 121 46.25 18.83 -8.33
CA TRP A 121 45.11 19.28 -7.51
C TRP A 121 45.25 18.96 -6.01
N TRP A 122 46.28 18.23 -5.57
CA TRP A 122 46.46 17.82 -4.17
C TRP A 122 47.11 18.87 -3.25
N ASN A 123 47.40 20.08 -3.73
CA ASN A 123 48.11 21.12 -2.96
C ASN A 123 47.18 22.09 -2.17
N ILE A 124 45.95 21.70 -1.83
CA ILE A 124 44.97 22.57 -1.15
C ILE A 124 44.61 22.12 0.29
N PHE A 125 45.30 21.10 0.85
CA PHE A 125 45.22 20.77 2.29
C PHE A 125 46.59 20.53 2.90
#